data_AF-A0A5J4YKR7-F1
#
_entry.id   AF-A0A5J4YKR7-F1
#
_cell.length_a   1.000
_cell.length_b   1.000
_cell.length_c   1.000
_cell.angle_alpha   90.00
_cell.angle_beta   90.00
_cell.angle_gamma   90.00
#
_symmetry.space_group_name_H-M   'P 1'
#
loop_
_entity.id
_entity.type
_entity.pdbx_description
1 polymer ?
#
loop_
_entity_poly.entity_id
_entity_poly.type
_entity_poly.pdbx_seq_one_letter_code
_entity_poly.pdbx_strand_id
1 'polypeptide(L)'
;MFLKEKVDSDGNVVRIKARLVAGGNHQYLNLYPNRSAPTAGTDSVMILSVLAASQSLCAGNADFPGAFLNAEVPDGLPDVHVHLDRFITGVLVGPDEKYQPYV
;
A
#
# COMPACT_ATOMS: atom_id res chain seq x y z
N MET A 1 -1.03 -13.22 -4.78
CA MET A 1 -0.78 -12.97 -3.34
C MET A 1 0.62 -13.47 -2.98
N PHE A 2 1.34 -12.76 -2.11
CA PHE A 2 2.67 -13.17 -1.64
C PHE A 2 2.64 -13.51 -0.15
N LEU A 3 3.16 -14.68 0.21
CA LEU A 3 3.34 -15.13 1.59
C LEU A 3 4.81 -14.94 1.97
N LYS A 4 5.05 -14.34 3.14
CA LYS A 4 6.39 -14.18 3.70
C LYS A 4 6.39 -14.42 5.19
N GLU A 5 7.31 -15.25 5.65
CA GLU A 5 7.53 -15.47 7.08
C GLU A 5 8.15 -14.23 7.72
N LYS A 6 7.66 -13.89 8.92
CA LYS A 6 8.33 -12.96 9.82
C LYS A 6 9.05 -13.80 10.86
N VAL A 7 10.37 -13.74 10.82
CA VAL A 7 11.26 -14.36 11.80
C VAL A 7 11.64 -13.36 12.88
N ASP A 8 11.96 -13.85 14.07
CA ASP A 8 12.64 -13.08 15.12
C ASP A 8 14.16 -13.00 14.88
N SER A 9 14.89 -12.41 15.82
CA SER A 9 16.35 -12.32 15.78
C SER A 9 17.07 -13.67 15.86
N ASP A 10 16.40 -14.68 16.42
CA ASP A 10 16.94 -16.02 16.62
C ASP A 10 16.60 -16.97 15.46
N GLY A 11 15.85 -16.46 14.47
CA GLY A 11 15.45 -17.20 13.27
C GLY A 11 14.15 -18.00 13.42
N ASN A 12 13.44 -17.90 14.55
CA ASN A 12 12.18 -18.60 14.74
C ASN A 12 11.04 -17.87 14.02
N VAL A 13 10.14 -18.65 13.41
CA VAL A 13 8.97 -18.10 12.71
C VAL A 13 7.95 -17.60 13.73
N VAL A 14 7.72 -16.28 13.75
CA VAL A 14 6.75 -15.64 14.65
C VAL A 14 5.36 -15.56 14.01
N ARG A 15 5.30 -15.27 12.70
CA ARG A 15 4.03 -15.14 11.96
C ARG A 15 4.24 -15.24 10.46
N ILE A 16 3.22 -15.71 9.75
CA ILE A 16 3.16 -15.63 8.29
C ILE A 16 2.44 -14.34 7.90
N LYS A 17 3.05 -13.50 7.05
CA LYS A 17 2.43 -12.30 6.49
C LYS A 17 1.97 -12.59 5.06
N ALA A 18 0.69 -12.41 4.78
CA ALA A 18 0.16 -12.36 3.43
C ALA A 18 0.07 -10.91 2.93
N ARG A 19 0.41 -10.68 1.66
CA ARG A 19 0.20 -9.39 0.97
C ARG A 19 -0.52 -9.63 -0.35
N LEU A 20 -1.69 -9.00 -0.49
CA LEU A 20 -2.40 -8.86 -1.75
C LEU A 20 -2.15 -7.45 -2.29
N VAL A 21 -1.83 -7.35 -3.57
CA VAL A 21 -1.58 -6.07 -4.24
C VAL A 21 -2.65 -5.91 -5.31
N ALA A 22 -3.41 -4.82 -5.26
CA ALA A 22 -4.52 -4.58 -6.19
C ALA A 22 -4.05 -4.30 -7.64
N GLY A 23 -2.76 -4.04 -7.86
CA GLY A 23 -2.18 -3.90 -9.19
C GLY A 23 -2.54 -2.59 -9.89
N GLY A 24 -2.39 -1.44 -9.21
CA GLY A 24 -2.74 -0.11 -9.77
C GLY A 24 -2.07 0.22 -11.12
N ASN A 25 -0.92 -0.40 -11.41
CA ASN A 25 -0.24 -0.30 -12.71
C ASN A 25 -1.06 -0.88 -13.88
N HIS A 26 -2.00 -1.79 -13.61
CA HIS A 26 -2.91 -2.39 -14.59
C HIS A 26 -4.22 -1.62 -14.74
N GLN A 27 -4.41 -0.49 -14.05
CA GLN A 27 -5.58 0.36 -14.25
C GLN A 27 -5.66 0.87 -15.68
N TYR A 28 -6.89 0.89 -16.21
CA TYR A 28 -7.18 1.40 -17.54
C TYR A 28 -6.87 2.90 -17.63
N LEU A 29 -5.97 3.27 -18.53
CA LEU A 29 -5.44 4.64 -18.64
C LEU A 29 -6.52 5.68 -18.99
N ASN A 30 -7.55 5.28 -19.74
CA ASN A 30 -8.66 6.14 -20.13
C ASN A 30 -9.57 6.52 -18.94
N LEU A 31 -9.67 5.65 -17.93
CA LEU A 31 -10.46 5.89 -16.72
C LEU A 31 -9.61 6.54 -15.61
N TYR A 32 -8.32 6.22 -15.58
CA TYR A 32 -7.40 6.64 -14.53
C TYR A 32 -6.16 7.32 -15.14
N PRO A 33 -6.26 8.63 -15.47
CA PRO A 33 -5.15 9.36 -16.09
C PRO A 33 -3.96 9.54 -15.13
N ASN A 34 -4.23 9.63 -13.81
CA ASN A 34 -3.20 9.66 -12.78
C ASN A 34 -3.18 8.33 -12.01
N ARG A 35 -2.12 7.55 -12.19
CA ARG A 35 -1.90 6.25 -11.52
C ARG A 35 -0.75 6.30 -10.50
N SER A 36 -0.20 7.49 -10.26
CA SER A 36 0.90 7.68 -9.33
C SER A 36 0.36 7.62 -7.90
N ALA A 37 1.10 6.95 -7.01
CA ALA A 37 0.80 7.01 -5.59
C ALA A 37 1.01 8.45 -5.07
N PRO A 38 0.20 8.92 -4.10
CA PRO A 38 0.37 10.22 -3.47
C PRO A 38 1.54 10.16 -2.47
N THR A 39 2.76 10.02 -2.99
CA THR A 39 3.99 10.04 -2.20
C THR A 39 4.69 11.39 -2.37
N ALA A 40 5.41 11.84 -1.34
CA ALA A 40 6.26 13.01 -1.46
C ALA A 40 7.24 12.83 -2.63
N GLY A 41 7.47 13.90 -3.40
CA GLY A 41 8.43 13.88 -4.49
C GLY A 41 9.85 13.68 -3.98
N THR A 42 10.60 12.77 -4.61
CA THR A 42 12.01 12.49 -4.26
C THR A 42 12.85 13.75 -4.25
N ASP A 43 12.66 14.63 -5.23
CA ASP A 43 13.39 15.90 -5.34
C ASP A 43 13.13 16.80 -4.13
N SER A 44 11.89 16.89 -3.65
CA SER A 44 11.54 17.67 -2.47
C SER A 44 12.24 17.13 -1.21
N VAL A 45 12.26 15.81 -1.03
CA VAL A 45 12.95 15.17 0.12
C VAL A 45 14.46 15.41 0.06
N MET A 46 15.05 15.32 -1.13
CA MET A 46 16.48 15.59 -1.33
C MET A 46 16.85 17.06 -1.09
N ILE A 47 16.04 18.00 -1.59
CA ILE A 47 16.24 19.44 -1.36
C ILE A 47 16.21 19.76 0.14
N LEU A 48 15.23 19.22 0.88
CA LEU A 48 15.16 19.39 2.33
C LEU A 48 16.38 18.79 3.04
N SER A 49 16.89 17.66 2.56
CA SER A 49 18.09 17.02 3.12
C SER A 49 19.34 17.88 2.91
N VAL A 50 19.50 18.47 1.72
CA VAL A 50 20.61 19.40 1.43
C VAL A 50 20.51 20.66 2.29
N LEU A 51 19.31 21.20 2.46
CA LEU A 51 19.08 22.38 3.31
C LEU A 51 19.39 22.09 4.78
N ALA A 52 18.99 20.92 5.27
CA ALA A 52 19.31 20.47 6.62
C ALA A 52 20.83 20.37 6.82
N ALA A 53 21.55 19.80 5.85
CA ALA A 53 23.00 19.71 5.89
C ALA A 53 23.68 21.10 5.86
N SER A 54 23.23 22.01 4.99
CA SER A 54 23.84 23.35 4.87
C SER A 54 23.62 24.24 6.09
N GLN A 55 22.52 24.03 6.82
CA GLN A 55 22.18 24.77 8.04
C GLN A 55 22.60 24.05 9.32
N SER A 56 23.35 22.94 9.22
CA SER A 56 23.77 22.12 10.37
C SER A 56 22.59 21.67 11.24
N LEU A 57 21.45 21.35 10.62
CA LEU A 57 20.28 20.81 11.29
C LEU A 57 20.43 19.30 11.53
N CYS A 58 19.69 18.78 12.51
CA CYS A 58 19.60 17.34 12.77
C CYS A 58 18.48 16.71 11.93
N ALA A 59 18.76 15.56 11.32
CA ALA A 59 17.77 14.72 10.68
C ALA A 59 17.46 13.52 11.57
N GLY A 60 16.18 13.11 11.62
CA GLY A 60 15.72 11.93 12.32
C GLY A 60 14.72 11.16 11.48
N ASN A 61 14.61 9.86 11.70
CA ASN A 61 13.57 9.02 11.12
C ASN A 61 12.62 8.53 12.22
N ALA A 62 11.35 8.40 11.87
CA ALA A 62 10.35 7.78 12.71
C ALA A 62 9.46 6.89 11.82
N ASP A 63 9.21 5.67 12.28
CA ASP A 63 8.24 4.77 11.65
C ASP A 63 7.02 4.68 12.55
N PHE A 64 5.83 4.86 11.96
CA PHE A 64 4.56 4.78 12.67
C PHE A 64 3.87 3.46 12.30
N PRO A 65 3.86 2.47 13.22
CA PRO A 65 3.27 1.17 12.93
C PRO A 65 1.77 1.33 12.61
N GLY A 66 1.36 0.85 11.44
CA GLY A 66 -0.05 0.89 11.05
C GLY A 66 -0.55 2.24 10.58
N ALA A 67 0.34 3.15 10.13
CA ALA A 67 -0.02 4.37 9.44
C ALA A 67 -0.61 4.07 8.05
N PHE A 68 -1.83 3.52 8.01
CA PHE A 68 -2.62 3.38 6.80
C PHE A 68 -3.21 4.74 6.42
N LEU A 69 -3.18 5.06 5.13
CA LEU A 69 -3.80 6.27 4.61
C LEU A 69 -5.33 6.06 4.62
N ASN A 70 -6.00 6.47 5.69
CA ASN A 70 -7.46 6.52 5.77
C ASN A 70 -7.97 7.81 5.12
N ALA A 71 -7.59 8.04 3.87
CA ALA A 71 -8.09 9.17 3.10
C ALA A 71 -9.42 8.78 2.44
N GLU A 72 -10.36 9.71 2.40
CA GLU A 72 -11.57 9.56 1.59
C GLU A 72 -11.20 9.56 0.10
N VAL A 73 -11.90 8.73 -0.68
CA VAL A 73 -11.79 8.78 -2.13
C VAL A 73 -12.50 10.05 -2.60
N PRO A 74 -11.83 10.95 -3.33
CA PRO A 74 -12.47 12.18 -3.82
C PRO A 74 -13.72 11.92 -4.66
N ASP A 75 -14.73 12.77 -4.48
CA ASP A 75 -15.95 12.74 -5.28
C ASP A 75 -15.66 12.93 -6.78
N GLY A 76 -16.43 12.24 -7.63
CA GLY A 76 -16.33 12.34 -9.09
C GLY A 76 -15.24 11.47 -9.73
N LEU A 77 -14.51 10.67 -8.95
CA LEU A 77 -13.65 9.62 -9.48
C LEU A 77 -14.47 8.36 -9.82
N PRO A 78 -14.07 7.61 -10.86
CA PRO A 78 -14.72 6.34 -11.19
C PRO A 78 -14.49 5.29 -10.11
N ASP A 79 -15.46 4.38 -9.94
CA ASP A 79 -15.36 3.27 -9.00
C ASP A 79 -14.17 2.36 -9.32
N VAL A 80 -13.34 2.12 -8.30
CA VAL A 80 -12.16 1.26 -8.41
C VAL A 80 -12.57 -0.19 -8.14
N HIS A 81 -12.54 -1.01 -9.19
CA HIS A 81 -12.77 -2.45 -9.09
C HIS A 81 -11.46 -3.24 -9.09
N VAL A 82 -11.41 -4.31 -8.30
CA VAL A 82 -10.28 -5.23 -8.23
C VAL A 82 -10.73 -6.60 -8.69
N HIS A 83 -10.06 -7.16 -9.71
CA HIS A 83 -10.33 -8.52 -10.17
C HIS A 83 -9.37 -9.50 -9.46
N LEU A 84 -9.95 -10.54 -8.85
CA LEU A 84 -9.22 -11.56 -8.11
C LEU A 84 -9.48 -12.93 -8.75
N ASP A 85 -8.46 -13.78 -8.73
CA ASP A 85 -8.63 -15.16 -9.18
C ASP A 85 -9.47 -15.97 -8.18
N ARG A 86 -10.02 -17.10 -8.67
CA ARG A 86 -10.94 -17.96 -7.90
C ARG A 86 -10.39 -18.38 -6.54
N PHE A 87 -9.09 -18.64 -6.44
CA PHE A 87 -8.49 -19.08 -5.18
C PHE A 87 -8.49 -17.93 -4.17
N ILE A 88 -8.03 -16.74 -4.57
CA ILE A 88 -8.00 -15.56 -3.69
C ILE A 88 -9.40 -15.11 -3.31
N THR A 89 -10.37 -15.15 -4.24
CA THR A 89 -11.77 -14.85 -3.94
C THR A 89 -12.33 -15.79 -2.87
N GLY A 90 -12.06 -17.10 -2.96
CA GLY A 90 -12.47 -18.05 -1.92
C GLY A 90 -11.86 -17.76 -0.55
N VAL A 91 -10.59 -17.36 -0.50
CA VAL A 91 -9.90 -16.97 0.74
C VAL A 91 -10.48 -15.69 1.34
N LEU A 92 -10.92 -14.73 0.51
CA LEU A 92 -11.49 -13.46 0.96
C LEU A 92 -12.91 -13.62 1.53
N VAL A 93 -13.73 -14.44 0.87
CA VAL A 93 -15.16 -14.61 1.18
C VAL A 93 -15.39 -15.50 2.40
N GLY A 94 -14.51 -16.47 2.64
CA GLY A 94 -14.58 -17.36 3.81
C GLY A 94 -14.68 -16.64 5.16
N PRO A 95 -13.82 -15.64 5.46
CA PRO A 95 -13.85 -14.91 6.72
C PRO A 95 -14.84 -13.72 6.77
N ASP A 96 -15.32 -13.22 5.62
CA ASP A 96 -16.18 -12.03 5.56
C ASP A 96 -17.24 -12.15 4.46
N GLU A 97 -18.46 -12.47 4.85
CA GLU A 97 -19.58 -12.73 3.94
C GLU A 97 -20.03 -11.49 3.15
N LYS A 98 -19.64 -10.27 3.56
CA LYS A 98 -20.02 -9.04 2.85
C LYS A 98 -19.53 -9.02 1.39
N TYR A 99 -18.54 -9.84 1.07
CA TYR A 99 -17.99 -9.96 -0.27
C TYR A 99 -18.75 -10.96 -1.17
N GLN A 100 -19.65 -11.78 -0.63
CA GLN A 100 -20.46 -12.75 -1.40
C GLN A 100 -21.19 -12.17 -2.62
N PRO A 101 -21.78 -10.96 -2.58
CA PRO A 101 -22.49 -10.39 -3.72
C PRO A 101 -21.59 -10.06 -4.93
N TYR A 102 -20.27 -10.12 -4.78
CA TYR A 102 -19.29 -9.74 -5.79
C TYR A 102 -18.51 -10.93 -6.38
N VAL A 103 -18.92 -12.17 -6.07
CA VAL A 103 -18.28 -13.43 -6.49
C VAL A 103 -18.91 -13.98 -7.77
#